data_AF-A0A252B3G4-F1
#
_entry.id   AF-A0A252B3G4-F1
#
_cell.length_a   1.000
_cell.length_b   1.000
_cell.length_c   1.000
_cell.angle_alpha   90.00
_cell.angle_beta   90.00
_cell.angle_gamma   90.00
#
_symmetry.space_group_name_H-M   'P 1'
#
loop_
_entity.id
_entity.type
_entity.pdbx_description
1 polymer ?
#
loop_
_entity_poly.entity_id
_entity_poly.type
_entity_poly.pdbx_seq_one_letter_code
_entity_poly.pdbx_strand_id
1 'polypeptide(L)' 'MTEMPVAWQAGYSWAYGKGEFAGMDCGDAIEAHGWDFTSKEHDQFLAGVECAQNDQLEGLRE' A
#
# COMPACT_ATOMS: atom_id res chain seq x y z
N MET A 1 -8.00 -18.93 5.05
CA MET A 1 -8.02 -17.69 4.24
C MET A 1 -6.66 -17.07 4.47
N THR A 2 -5.86 -16.90 3.43
CA THR A 2 -4.55 -16.27 3.56
C THR A 2 -4.80 -14.78 3.77
N GLU A 3 -5.01 -14.37 5.02
CA GLU A 3 -5.19 -12.96 5.38
C GLU A 3 -3.92 -12.24 4.99
N MET A 4 -4.01 -11.36 3.99
CA MET A 4 -2.86 -10.58 3.53
C MET A 4 -2.38 -9.69 4.70
N PRO A 5 -1.07 -9.41 4.81
CA PRO A 5 -0.55 -8.59 5.90
C PRO A 5 -1.26 -7.24 5.97
N VAL A 6 -1.48 -6.73 7.19
CA VAL A 6 -2.17 -5.44 7.40
C VAL A 6 -1.46 -4.31 6.65
N ALA A 7 -0.12 -4.28 6.68
CA ALA A 7 0.66 -3.28 5.97
C ALA A 7 0.51 -3.39 4.45
N TRP A 8 0.44 -4.60 3.90
CA TRP A 8 0.17 -4.82 2.48
C TRP A 8 -1.22 -4.32 2.09
N GLN A 9 -2.25 -4.62 2.88
CA GLN A 9 -3.62 -4.16 2.61
C GLN A 9 -3.74 -2.63 2.69
N ALA A 10 -3.00 -2.00 3.62
CA ALA A 10 -2.92 -0.56 3.73
C ALA A 10 -2.29 0.06 2.48
N GLY A 11 -1.17 -0.50 1.99
CA GLY A 11 -0.51 -0.04 0.76
C GLY A 11 -1.37 -0.21 -0.48
N TYR A 12 -2.01 -1.37 -0.62
CA TYR A 12 -2.95 -1.63 -1.71
C TYR A 12 -4.12 -0.64 -1.69
N SER A 13 -4.71 -0.40 -0.53
CA SER A 13 -5.80 0.57 -0.38
C SER A 13 -5.33 2.00 -0.69
N TRP A 14 -4.17 2.39 -0.16
CA TRP A 14 -3.58 3.72 -0.37
C TRP A 14 -3.39 4.03 -1.85
N ALA A 15 -2.88 3.08 -2.63
CA ALA A 15 -2.67 3.23 -4.08
C ALA A 15 -3.98 3.42 -4.85
N TYR A 16 -5.06 2.80 -4.37
CA TYR A 16 -6.42 3.02 -4.87
C TYR A 16 -7.06 4.34 -4.41
N GLY A 17 -6.32 5.19 -3.68
CA GLY A 17 -6.86 6.38 -3.06
C GLY A 17 -7.88 6.07 -1.95
N LYS A 18 -7.76 4.91 -1.31
CA LYS A 18 -8.63 4.44 -0.22
C LYS A 18 -7.85 4.34 1.10
N GLY A 19 -8.56 4.49 2.21
CA GLY A 19 -7.98 4.39 3.55
C GLY A 19 -7.72 5.76 4.18
N GLU A 20 -7.27 5.74 5.43
CA GLU A 20 -7.10 6.94 6.27
C GLU A 20 -6.01 7.89 5.73
N PHE A 21 -4.99 7.34 5.06
CA PHE A 21 -3.84 8.09 4.56
C PHE A 21 -3.83 8.30 3.05
N ALA A 22 -4.96 8.05 2.37
CA ALA A 22 -5.07 8.23 0.93
C ALA A 22 -4.78 9.67 0.49
N GLY A 23 -3.84 9.85 -0.45
CA GLY A 23 -3.45 11.16 -0.99
C GLY A 23 -2.34 11.87 -0.23
N MET A 24 -1.82 11.29 0.86
CA MET A 24 -0.51 11.69 1.42
C MET A 24 0.64 11.10 0.62
N ASP A 25 1.86 11.62 0.81
CA ASP A 25 3.06 10.99 0.29
C ASP A 25 3.21 9.57 0.83
N CYS A 26 3.79 8.67 0.04
CA CYS A 26 3.98 7.28 0.41
C CYS A 26 4.82 7.14 1.69
N GLY A 27 5.89 7.94 1.83
CA GLY A 27 6.72 7.94 3.03
C GLY A 27 5.95 8.39 4.27
N ASP A 28 5.25 9.53 4.17
CA ASP A 28 4.42 10.06 5.25
C ASP A 28 3.30 9.09 5.67
N ALA A 29 2.69 8.37 4.73
CA ALA A 29 1.65 7.38 5.03
C ALA A 29 2.20 6.19 5.84
N ILE A 30 3.41 5.71 5.52
CA ILE A 30 4.07 4.62 6.24
C ILE A 30 4.49 5.08 7.65
N GLU A 31 5.06 6.29 7.77
CA GLU A 31 5.42 6.89 9.06
C GLU A 31 4.18 7.15 9.94
N ALA A 32 3.06 7.59 9.35
CA ALA A 32 1.80 7.81 10.08
C ALA A 32 1.20 6.51 10.64
N HIS A 33 1.45 5.38 9.98
CA HIS A 33 1.15 4.05 10.51
C HIS A 33 2.09 3.60 11.64
N GLY A 34 3.15 4.36 11.91
CA GLY A 34 4.18 4.04 12.90
C GLY A 34 5.14 2.94 12.43
N TRP A 35 5.22 2.69 11.12
CA TRP A 35 6.15 1.73 10.56
C TRP A 35 7.47 2.40 10.21
N ASP A 36 8.55 1.81 10.72
CA ASP A 36 9.90 2.25 10.42
C ASP A 36 10.28 1.91 8.97
N PHE A 37 11.11 2.73 8.33
CA PHE A 37 11.53 2.53 6.94
C PHE A 37 12.29 1.22 6.72
N THR A 38 12.84 0.64 7.80
CA THR A 38 13.57 -0.64 7.78
C THR A 38 12.74 -1.84 8.21
N SER A 39 11.47 -1.64 8.58
CA SER A 39 10.59 -2.71 9.05
C SER A 39 10.01 -3.51 7.89
N LYS A 40 9.67 -4.77 8.16
CA LYS A 40 9.01 -5.64 7.17
C LYS A 40 7.67 -5.07 6.70
N GLU A 41 7.00 -4.33 7.57
CA GLU A 41 5.75 -3.63 7.28
C GLU A 41 5.92 -2.57 6.18
N HIS A 42 7.06 -1.86 6.16
CA HIS A 42 7.38 -0.93 5.06
C HIS A 42 7.48 -1.70 3.73
N ASP A 43 8.23 -2.79 3.67
CA ASP A 43 8.32 -3.64 2.46
C ASP A 43 6.96 -4.19 2.05
N GLN A 44 6.15 -4.64 3.01
CA GLN A 44 4.81 -5.16 2.76
C GLN A 44 3.88 -4.08 2.20
N PHE A 45 3.94 -2.86 2.75
CA PHE A 45 3.18 -1.72 2.25
C PHE A 45 3.55 -1.42 0.79
N LEU A 46 4.84 -1.30 0.49
CA LEU A 46 5.31 -1.07 -0.89
C LEU A 46 4.87 -2.19 -1.84
N ALA A 47 4.92 -3.45 -1.41
CA ALA A 47 4.42 -4.57 -2.20
C ALA A 47 2.91 -4.50 -2.47
N GLY A 48 2.12 -3.96 -1.53
CA GLY A 48 0.70 -3.69 -1.72
C GLY A 48 0.45 -2.57 -2.73
N VAL A 49 1.22 -1.49 -2.62
CA VAL A 49 1.19 -0.35 -3.55
C VAL A 49 1.54 -0.77 -4.96
N GLU A 50 2.60 -1.56 -5.15
CA GLU A 50 3.00 -2.09 -6.45
C GLU A 50 1.91 -2.99 -7.05
N CYS A 51 1.31 -3.87 -6.24
CA CYS A 51 0.24 -4.75 -6.70
C CYS A 51 -1.00 -3.96 -7.16
N ALA A 52 -1.42 -2.95 -6.40
CA ALA A 52 -2.54 -2.09 -6.79
C ALA A 52 -2.25 -1.31 -8.07
N GLN A 53 -1.05 -0.73 -8.21
CA GLN A 53 -0.67 -0.04 -9.44
C GLN A 53 -0.66 -0.96 -10.64
N ASN A 54 -0.19 -2.21 -10.48
CA ASN A 54 -0.20 -3.21 -11.54
C ASN A 54 -1.64 -3.55 -11.97
N ASP A 55 -2.52 -3.81 -11.00
CA ASP A 55 -3.95 -4.09 -11.21
C ASP A 55 -4.67 -2.92 -11.91
N GLN A 56 -4.36 -1.68 -11.54
CA GLN A 56 -4.85 -0.47 -12.23
C GLN A 56 -4.32 -0.35 -13.66
N LEU A 57 -3.05 -0.71 -13.90
CA LEU A 57 -2.43 -0.67 -15.23
C LEU A 57 -3.01 -1.75 -16.16
N GLU A 58 -3.23 -2.95 -15.63
CA GLU A 58 -3.86 -4.06 -16.37
C GLU A 58 -5.33 -3.75 -16.67
N GLY A 59 -6.08 -3.19 -15.71
CA GLY A 59 -7.47 -2.78 -15.92
C GLY A 59 -7.67 -1.60 -16.88
N LEU A 60 -6.63 -0.79 -17.14
CA LEU A 60 -6.64 0.27 -18.16
C LEU A 60 -6.34 -0.24 -19.58
N ARG A 61 -5.93 -1.51 -19.72
CA ARG A 61 -5.49 -2.10 -20.98
C ARG A 61 -6.61 -2.85 -21.73
N GLU A 62 -7.81 -2.93 -21.17
CA GLU A 62 -9.00 -3.57 -21.76
C GLU A 62 -9.92 -2.61 -22.52
#